data_AF-A0A2G9NWF2-F1
#
_entry.id   AF-A0A2G9NWF2-F1
#
_cell.length_a   1.000
_cell.length_b   1.000
_cell.length_c   1.000
_cell.angle_alpha   90.00
_cell.angle_beta   90.00
_cell.angle_gamma   90.00
#
_symmetry.space_group_name_H-M   'P 1'
#
loop_
_entity.id
_entity.type
_entity.pdbx_description
1 polymer ?
#
loop_
_entity_poly.entity_id
_entity_poly.type
_entity_poly.pdbx_seq_one_letter_code
_entity_poly.pdbx_strand_id
1 'polypeptide(L)' 'MLLHKCPNCNSYTLKEDCPKCKVKTLEAHYKYRDRFVKNPNEYS' A
#
# COMPACT_ATOMS: atom_id res chain seq x y z
N MET A 1 -6.89 2.95 7.38
CA MET A 1 -6.24 1.97 6.48
C MET A 1 -4.77 2.30 6.37
N LEU A 2 -3.90 1.38 6.79
CA LEU A 2 -2.44 1.51 6.70
C LEU A 2 -1.98 0.91 5.38
N LEU A 3 -1.03 1.58 4.74
CA LEU A 3 -0.41 1.10 3.51
C LEU A 3 0.69 0.12 3.89
N HIS A 4 0.71 -1.04 3.25
CA HIS A 4 1.76 -2.03 3.40
C HIS A 4 2.52 -2.22 2.09
N LYS A 5 3.76 -2.66 2.18
CA LYS A 5 4.64 -2.95 1.05
C LYS A 5 5.15 -4.39 1.16
N CYS A 6 5.08 -5.12 0.07
CA CYS A 6 5.67 -6.45 -0.02
C CYS A 6 7.20 -6.35 -0.12
N PRO A 7 7.97 -7.01 0.75
CA PRO A 7 9.44 -7.01 0.67
C PRO A 7 9.99 -7.81 -0.52
N ASN A 8 9.23 -8.76 -1.07
CA ASN A 8 9.66 -9.60 -2.19
C ASN A 8 9.47 -8.94 -3.56
N CYS A 9 8.29 -8.38 -3.81
CA CYS A 9 7.93 -7.83 -5.13
C CYS A 9 7.74 -6.31 -5.14
N ASN A 10 8.01 -5.64 -4.01
CA ASN A 10 7.85 -4.20 -3.82
C ASN A 10 6.44 -3.64 -4.13
N SER A 11 5.44 -4.50 -4.28
CA SER A 11 4.06 -4.10 -4.53
C SER A 11 3.43 -3.54 -3.27
N TYR A 12 2.72 -2.43 -3.41
CA TYR A 12 1.95 -1.82 -2.32
C TYR A 12 0.55 -2.44 -2.24
N THR A 13 0.03 -2.59 -1.02
CA THR A 13 -1.29 -3.14 -0.75
C THR A 13 -1.82 -2.59 0.57
N LEU A 14 -3.14 -2.59 0.75
CA LEU A 14 -3.78 -2.28 2.03
C LEU A 14 -4.05 -3.54 2.86
N LYS A 15 -3.79 -4.72 2.28
CA LYS A 15 -3.94 -6.03 2.94
C LYS A 15 -2.65 -6.38 3.67
N GLU A 16 -2.76 -7.17 4.74
CA GLU A 16 -1.61 -7.70 5.48
C GLU A 16 -0.76 -8.66 4.64
N ASP A 17 -1.38 -9.40 3.73
CA ASP A 17 -0.70 -10.33 2.82
C ASP A 17 -0.59 -9.77 1.41
N CYS A 18 0.56 -10.02 0.77
CA CYS A 18 0.78 -9.64 -0.61
C CYS A 18 -0.08 -10.51 -1.54
N PRO A 19 -0.95 -9.94 -2.40
CA PRO A 19 -1.80 -10.74 -3.29
C PRO A 19 -1.01 -11.51 -4.36
N LYS A 20 0.24 -11.10 -4.65
CA LYS A 20 1.10 -11.75 -5.64
C LYS A 20 1.97 -12.84 -5.03
N CYS A 21 2.64 -12.51 -3.93
CA CYS A 21 3.63 -13.38 -3.31
C CYS A 21 3.06 -14.22 -2.16
N LYS A 22 1.86 -13.89 -1.67
CA LYS A 22 1.21 -14.52 -0.50
C LYS A 22 2.07 -14.51 0.77
N VAL A 23 2.95 -13.51 0.88
CA VAL A 23 3.80 -13.28 2.07
C VAL A 23 3.26 -12.10 2.87
N LYS A 24 3.56 -12.08 4.17
CA LYS A 24 3.29 -10.92 5.02
C LYS A 24 3.99 -9.68 4.49
N THR A 25 3.23 -8.61 4.40
CA THR A 25 3.69 -7.30 3.96
C THR A 25 4.11 -6.48 5.18
N LEU A 26 5.01 -5.53 4.95
CA LEU A 26 5.54 -4.66 5.99
C LEU A 26 4.85 -3.31 5.93
N GLU A 27 4.65 -2.66 7.08
CA GLU A 27 4.09 -1.32 7.11
C GLU A 27 4.94 -0.37 6.25
N ALA A 28 4.30 0.30 5.30
CA ALA A 28 4.97 1.26 4.44
C ALA A 28 5.09 2.59 5.17
N HIS A 29 6.27 3.21 5.07
CA HIS A 29 6.53 4.50 5.69
C HIS A 29 5.49 5.55 5.28
N TYR A 30 4.98 6.33 6.24
CA TYR A 30 3.86 7.25 6.07
C TYR A 30 4.03 8.24 4.90
N LYS A 31 5.27 8.60 4.54
CA LYS A 31 5.59 9.49 3.41
C LYS A 31 5.06 8.99 2.06
N TYR A 32 4.78 7.69 1.92
CA TYR A 32 4.21 7.12 0.70
C TYR A 32 2.69 7.03 0.74
N ARG A 33 2.05 7.22 1.90
CA ARG A 33 0.60 7.10 2.08
C ARG A 33 -0.16 8.11 1.20
N ASP A 34 0.29 9.36 1.16
CA ASP A 34 -0.31 10.42 0.34
C ASP A 34 -0.33 10.12 -1.16
N ARG A 35 0.57 9.25 -1.68
CA ARG A 35 0.53 8.85 -3.09
C ARG A 35 -0.60 7.87 -3.41
N PHE A 36 -1.12 7.16 -2.40
CA PHE A 36 -2.18 6.16 -2.57
C PHE A 36 -3.52 6.62 -2.01
N VAL A 37 -3.52 7.61 -1.12
CA VAL A 37 -4.73 8.36 -0.76
C VAL A 37 -4.98 9.37 -1.88
N LYS A 38 -5.65 8.94 -2.95
CA LYS A 38 -6.20 9.88 -3.93
C LYS A 38 -7.09 10.86 -3.17
N ASN A 39 -6.81 12.15 -3.29
CA ASN A 39 -7.70 13.20 -2.80
C ASN A 39 -9.11 12.93 -3.36
N PRO A 40 -10.17 12.90 -2.52
CA PRO A 40 -11.54 12.70 -2.99
C PRO A 40 -12.10 13.88 -3.83
N ASN A 41 -11.27 14.87 -4.16
CA ASN A 41 -11.65 16.09 -4.88
C ASN A 41 -11.25 16.07 -6.38
N GLU A 42 -10.88 14.90 -6.92
CA GLU A 42 -10.56 14.66 -8.34
C GLU A 42 -11.71 13.91 -9.04
N TYR A 43 -12.95 14.30 -8.73
CA TYR A 43 -14.13 14.00 -9.53
C TYR A 43 -14.94 15.29 -9.64
N SER A 44 -14.41 16.21 -10.47
CA SER A 44 -15.13 17.37 -10.99
C SER A 44 -15.73 17.03 -12.34
#